data_AF-A0A7C7W3E8-F1
#
_entry.id   AF-A0A7C7W3E8-F1
#
_cell.length_a   1.000
_cell.length_b   1.000
_cell.length_c   1.000
_cell.angle_alpha   90.00
_cell.angle_beta   90.00
_cell.angle_gamma   90.00
#
_symmetry.space_group_name_H-M   'P 1'
#
loop_
_entity.id
_entity.type
_entity.pdbx_description
1 polymer ?
#
loop_
_entity_poly.entity_id
_entity_poly.type
_entity_poly.pdbx_seq_one_letter_code
_entity_poly.pdbx_strand_id
1 'polypeptide(L)' 'MTALHLVGNGGPEMLLLRHDVPLPVPAADEVLVRVRACGMNNTDVNTRVGWYSKS' A
#
# COMPACT_ATOMS: atom_id res chain seq x y z
N MET A 1 -1.27 -3.29 -13.01
CA MET A 1 0.01 -3.38 -12.27
C MET A 1 -0.21 -4.28 -11.07
N THR A 2 0.85 -4.93 -10.60
CA THR A 2 0.77 -5.72 -9.37
C THR A 2 0.99 -4.82 -8.15
N ALA A 3 0.10 -4.87 -7.17
CA ALA A 3 0.17 -4.08 -5.95
C ALA A 3 -0.45 -4.82 -4.76
N LEU A 4 -0.01 -4.46 -3.56
CA LEU A 4 -0.59 -4.90 -2.29
C LEU A 4 -1.65 -3.88 -1.85
N HIS A 5 -2.88 -4.35 -1.61
CA HIS A 5 -3.98 -3.53 -1.10
C HIS A 5 -4.23 -3.86 0.37
N LEU A 6 -4.23 -2.84 1.23
CA LEU A 6 -4.72 -2.94 2.60
C LEU A 6 -6.25 -2.78 2.58
N VAL A 7 -6.98 -3.83 2.96
CA VAL A 7 -8.46 -3.85 2.90
C VAL A 7 -9.15 -3.70 4.26
N GLY A 8 -8.37 -3.58 5.33
CA GLY A 8 -8.87 -3.42 6.69
C GLY A 8 -7.74 -3.46 7.72
N ASN A 9 -8.11 -3.32 8.99
CA ASN A 9 -7.17 -3.52 10.10
C ASN A 9 -7.22 -4.98 10.57
N GLY A 10 -6.05 -5.59 10.83
CA GLY A 10 -6.00 -6.99 11.29
C GLY A 10 -4.68 -7.69 11.01
N GLY A 11 -4.76 -9.00 10.79
CA GLY A 11 -3.62 -9.86 10.48
C GLY A 11 -3.18 -9.75 9.01
N PRO A 12 -2.26 -10.63 8.55
CA PRO A 12 -1.70 -10.54 7.19
C PRO A 12 -2.74 -10.72 6.09
N GLU A 13 -3.86 -11.35 6.39
CA GLU A 13 -5.02 -11.53 5.50
C GLU A 13 -5.64 -10.20 5.03
N MET A 14 -5.38 -9.09 5.74
CA MET A 14 -5.81 -7.76 5.32
C MET A 14 -4.97 -7.17 4.18
N LEU A 15 -3.91 -7.86 3.77
CA LEU A 15 -3.04 -7.49 2.65
C LEU A 15 -3.34 -8.37 1.44
N LEU A 16 -4.05 -7.82 0.45
CA LEU A 16 -4.41 -8.53 -0.77
C LEU A 16 -3.47 -8.19 -1.93
N LEU A 17 -2.82 -9.21 -2.49
CA LEU A 17 -2.06 -9.05 -3.73
C LEU A 17 -3.03 -8.97 -4.91
N ARG A 18 -2.99 -7.87 -5.64
CA ARG A 18 -3.76 -7.65 -6.87
C ARG A 18 -2.84 -7.51 -8.07
N HIS A 19 -3.30 -7.93 -9.24
CA HIS A 19 -2.54 -7.84 -10.49
C HIS A 19 -3.14 -6.85 -11.51
N ASP A 20 -4.35 -6.37 -11.22
CA ASP A 20 -5.24 -5.64 -12.11
C ASP A 20 -5.37 -4.14 -11.76
N VAL A 21 -4.48 -3.61 -10.92
CA VAL A 21 -4.53 -2.21 -10.51
C VAL A 21 -4.13 -1.30 -11.68
N PRO A 22 -4.90 -0.26 -12.05
CA PRO A 22 -4.52 0.63 -13.14
C PRO A 22 -3.24 1.40 -12.80
N LEU A 23 -2.44 1.74 -13.81
CA LEU A 23 -1.32 2.67 -13.62
C LEU A 23 -1.87 4.08 -13.38
N PRO A 24 -1.42 4.80 -12.34
CA PRO A 24 -1.84 6.18 -12.13
C PRO A 24 -1.26 7.09 -13.22
N VAL A 25 -2.00 8.15 -13.57
CA VAL A 25 -1.54 9.23 -14.45
C VAL A 25 -1.16 10.40 -13.55
N PRO A 26 0.13 10.79 -13.47
CA PRO A 26 0.57 11.87 -12.59
C PRO A 26 0.01 13.21 -13.05
N ALA A 27 -0.30 14.09 -12.09
CA ALA A 27 -0.55 15.51 -12.33
C ALA A 27 0.74 16.24 -12.75
N ALA A 28 0.64 17.55 -13.03
CA ALA A 28 1.76 18.34 -13.53
C ALA A 28 2.95 18.44 -12.55
N ASP A 29 2.71 18.28 -11.26
CA ASP A 29 3.68 18.37 -10.16
C ASP A 29 4.02 17.01 -9.51
N GLU A 30 3.58 15.91 -10.13
CA GLU A 30 3.81 14.55 -9.65
C GLU A 30 4.72 13.76 -10.60
N VAL A 31 5.27 12.64 -10.11
CA VAL A 31 6.07 11.72 -10.91
C VAL A 31 5.54 10.29 -10.81
N LEU A 32 5.55 9.57 -11.94
CA LEU A 32 5.30 8.14 -11.96
C LEU A 32 6.61 7.36 -11.85
N VAL A 33 6.81 6.67 -10.72
CA VAL A 33 8.03 5.90 -10.47
C VAL A 33 7.80 4.42 -10.78
N ARG A 34 8.67 3.84 -11.62
CA ARG A 34 8.73 2.39 -11.82
C ARG A 34 9.50 1.74 -10.67
N VAL A 35 8.79 1.36 -9.61
CA VAL A 35 9.34 0.71 -8.41
C VAL A 35 10.02 -0.62 -8.78
N ARG A 36 11.31 -0.76 -8.41
CA ARG A 36 12.09 -2.01 -8.57
C ARG A 36 12.22 -2.80 -7.26
N ALA A 37 12.21 -2.10 -6.14
CA ALA A 37 12.17 -2.61 -4.78
C ALA A 37 11.52 -1.56 -3.87
N CYS A 38 10.91 -2.00 -2.77
CA CYS A 38 10.40 -1.13 -1.72
C CYS A 38 10.92 -1.61 -0.36
N GLY A 39 11.17 -0.68 0.57
CA GLY A 39 11.53 -1.01 1.94
C GLY A 39 10.30 -1.44 2.73
N MET A 40 10.46 -2.44 3.59
CA MET A 40 9.48 -2.76 4.62
C MET A 40 9.81 -1.98 5.89
N ASN A 41 8.81 -1.34 6.47
CA ASN A 41 8.94 -0.54 7.67
C ASN A 41 7.96 -1.02 8.75
N ASN A 42 8.30 -0.81 10.02
CA ASN A 42 7.37 -1.09 11.12
C ASN A 42 6.05 -0.30 10.98
N THR A 43 6.09 0.87 10.36
CA THR A 43 4.91 1.69 10.08
C THR A 43 3.89 0.97 9.19
N ASP A 44 4.32 0.08 8.29
CA ASP A 44 3.42 -0.72 7.47
C ASP A 44 2.61 -1.69 8.35
N VAL A 45 3.29 -2.34 9.30
CA VAL A 45 2.67 -3.25 10.28
C VAL A 45 1.73 -2.47 11.19
N ASN A 46 2.20 -1.36 11.76
CA ASN A 46 1.45 -0.51 12.69
C ASN A 46 0.17 0.01 12.05
N THR A 47 0.24 0.44 10.79
CA THR A 47 -0.93 0.89 10.01
C THR A 47 -1.90 -0.25 9.80
N ARG A 48 -1.43 -1.42 9.33
CA ARG A 48 -2.26 -2.59 9.08
C ARG A 48 -2.93 -3.14 10.36
N VAL A 49 -2.30 -3.08 11.52
CA VAL A 49 -2.94 -3.52 12.78
C VAL A 49 -3.81 -2.43 13.42
N GLY A 50 -3.99 -1.28 12.77
CA GLY A 50 -4.84 -0.20 13.24
C GLY A 50 -4.25 0.62 14.39
N TRP A 51 -2.95 0.58 14.63
CA TRP A 51 -2.33 1.28 15.76
C TRP A 51 -2.47 2.82 15.67
N TYR A 52 -2.54 3.34 14.45
CA TYR A 52 -2.78 4.78 14.20
C TYR A 52 -4.27 5.14 14.10
N SER A 53 -5.19 4.18 14.22
CA SER A 53 -6.61 4.47 14.22
C SER A 53 -6.98 5.17 15.54
N LYS A 54 -7.48 6.40 15.45
CA LYS A 54 -8.03 7.10 16.62
C LYS A 54 -9.27 6.35 17.14
N SER A 55 -9.43 6.37 18.46
CA SER A 55 -10.65 5.97 19.17
C SER A 55 -11.84 6.84 18.77
#